data_AF-A0A7V3U1H8-F1
#
_entry.id   AF-A0A7V3U1H8-F1
#
_cell.length_a   1.000
_cell.length_b   1.000
_cell.length_c   1.000
_cell.angle_alpha   90.00
_cell.angle_beta   90.00
_cell.angle_gamma   90.00
#
_symmetry.space_group_name_H-M   'P 1'
#
loop_
_entity.id
_entity.type
_entity.pdbx_description
1 polymer ?
#
loop_
_entity_poly.entity_id
_entity_poly.type
_entity_poly.pdbx_seq_one_letter_code
_entity_poly.pdbx_strand_id
1 'polypeptide(L)'
;MPTAPDPYQVPTVTGEHRFPCDECGADLRFAPEKGLLVCDFCGNEQPIEDGGSHHHPIRELDFRAALDARLPEAEIEETRVVQCPNCGARFEFDPAIHATECPFCATPVVADTGSQRQIKPKAVLPFALDERTSHKALGDWLGSLWFAPGGVKQYARKGRKLQGVYVPYWTYDTQTKTRYSGQRGTIYYETRTVMRDGKRVQQRVQKIRWRSVSGRVARFFDDVLVLASRSLPKRYT
;
A
#
# COMPACT_ATOMS: atom_id res chain seq x y z
N MET A 1 4.98 45.40 31.48
CA MET A 1 4.24 44.16 31.76
C MET A 1 4.09 43.44 30.43
N PRO A 2 4.51 42.18 30.28
CA PRO A 2 4.27 41.43 29.05
C PRO A 2 2.76 41.18 28.92
N THR A 3 2.20 41.61 27.80
CA THR A 3 0.79 41.45 27.43
C THR A 3 0.46 39.96 27.35
N ALA A 4 -0.60 39.53 28.05
CA ALA A 4 -1.08 38.16 27.95
C ALA A 4 -1.50 37.85 26.50
N PRO A 5 -1.15 36.67 25.94
CA PRO A 5 -1.60 36.29 24.62
C PRO A 5 -3.13 36.18 24.58
N ASP A 6 -3.71 36.61 23.47
CA ASP A 6 -5.16 36.61 23.22
C ASP A 6 -5.70 35.16 23.24
N PRO A 7 -6.66 34.84 24.15
CA PRO A 7 -7.23 33.49 24.23
C PRO A 7 -8.10 33.11 23.01
N TYR A 8 -8.34 34.03 22.07
CA TYR A 8 -9.11 33.83 20.85
C TYR A 8 -8.28 33.76 19.58
N GLN A 9 -6.97 33.48 19.68
CA GLN A 9 -6.15 33.25 18.50
C GLN A 9 -6.66 32.00 17.77
N VAL A 10 -7.46 32.23 16.72
CA VAL A 10 -8.00 31.20 15.84
C VAL A 10 -6.81 30.47 15.24
N PRO A 11 -6.70 29.14 15.39
CA PRO A 11 -5.61 28.39 14.78
C PRO A 11 -5.63 28.66 13.27
N THR A 12 -4.48 29.05 12.75
CA THR A 12 -4.27 29.25 11.31
C THR A 12 -4.67 27.94 10.63
N VAL A 13 -5.79 27.97 9.91
CA VAL A 13 -6.27 26.84 9.13
C VAL A 13 -5.17 26.53 8.11
N THR A 14 -4.52 25.37 8.25
CA THR A 14 -3.69 24.78 7.21
C THR A 14 -4.55 24.72 5.94
N GLY A 15 -4.11 25.44 4.90
CA GLY A 15 -4.93 25.78 3.75
C GLY A 15 -5.55 24.57 3.07
N GLU A 16 -6.81 24.72 2.65
CA GLU A 16 -7.44 23.81 1.71
C GLU A 16 -6.57 23.76 0.44
N HIS A 17 -5.93 22.62 0.19
CA HIS A 17 -5.09 22.43 -1.00
C HIS A 17 -5.98 22.34 -2.23
N ARG A 18 -6.32 23.50 -2.80
CA ARG A 18 -7.07 23.60 -4.05
C ARG A 18 -6.10 23.59 -5.22
N PHE A 19 -6.47 22.86 -6.27
CA PHE A 19 -5.74 22.81 -7.54
C PHE A 19 -6.59 23.56 -8.57
N PRO A 20 -6.50 24.90 -8.66
CA PRO A 20 -7.37 25.68 -9.52
C PRO A 20 -6.97 25.49 -11.00
N CYS A 21 -7.97 25.37 -11.86
CA CYS A 21 -7.82 25.41 -13.30
C CYS A 21 -7.28 26.79 -13.72
N ASP A 22 -6.27 26.81 -14.59
CA ASP A 22 -5.63 28.02 -15.12
C ASP A 22 -6.54 28.77 -16.09
N GLU A 23 -7.47 28.08 -16.74
CA GLU A 23 -8.42 28.66 -17.68
C GLU A 23 -9.66 29.27 -17.00
N CYS A 24 -10.19 28.62 -15.95
CA CYS A 24 -11.50 29.01 -15.38
C CYS A 24 -11.54 29.12 -13.85
N GLY A 25 -10.46 28.75 -13.14
CA GLY A 25 -10.37 28.82 -11.68
C GLY A 25 -11.14 27.73 -10.92
N ALA A 26 -11.88 26.84 -11.59
CA ALA A 26 -12.56 25.71 -10.94
C ALA A 26 -11.56 24.64 -10.47
N ASP A 27 -11.94 23.83 -9.48
CA ASP A 27 -11.08 22.78 -8.95
C ASP A 27 -10.82 21.67 -10.00
N LEU A 28 -9.54 21.32 -10.18
CA LEU A 28 -9.09 20.23 -11.03
C LEU A 28 -9.23 18.89 -10.33
N ARG A 29 -9.41 17.83 -11.13
CA ARG A 29 -9.45 16.45 -10.65
C ARG A 29 -8.44 15.60 -11.39
N PHE A 30 -7.80 14.70 -10.66
CA PHE A 30 -6.91 13.73 -11.28
C PHE A 30 -7.70 12.74 -12.14
N ALA A 31 -7.26 12.54 -13.37
CA ALA A 31 -7.79 11.56 -14.32
C ALA A 31 -6.82 10.38 -14.45
N PRO A 32 -7.09 9.25 -13.75
CA PRO A 32 -6.21 8.06 -13.72
C PRO A 32 -5.81 7.52 -15.10
N GLU A 33 -6.76 7.48 -16.03
CA GLU A 33 -6.55 6.89 -17.37
C GLU A 33 -5.52 7.66 -18.20
N LYS A 34 -5.41 8.97 -17.96
CA LYS A 34 -4.53 9.87 -18.72
C LYS A 34 -3.28 10.28 -17.92
N GLY A 35 -3.30 10.12 -16.59
CA GLY A 35 -2.21 10.56 -15.71
C GLY A 35 -2.07 12.08 -15.61
N LEU A 36 -3.18 12.81 -15.74
CA LEU A 36 -3.19 14.28 -15.78
C LEU A 36 -4.40 14.85 -15.05
N LEU A 37 -4.41 16.17 -14.84
CA LEU A 37 -5.47 16.90 -14.17
C LEU A 37 -6.51 17.36 -15.20
N VAL A 38 -7.79 17.19 -14.91
CA VAL A 38 -8.91 17.58 -15.79
C VAL A 38 -9.89 18.44 -15.01
N CYS A 39 -10.34 19.51 -15.64
CA CYS A 39 -11.38 20.39 -15.09
C CYS A 39 -12.78 19.88 -15.48
N ASP A 40 -13.57 19.44 -14.50
CA ASP A 40 -14.96 19.01 -14.72
C ASP A 40 -15.88 20.15 -15.23
N PHE A 41 -15.48 21.41 -15.05
CA PHE A 41 -16.29 22.58 -15.42
C PHE A 41 -16.10 23.02 -16.88
N CYS A 42 -14.85 23.23 -17.31
CA CYS A 42 -14.54 23.75 -18.65
C CYS A 42 -13.90 22.71 -19.59
N GLY A 43 -13.54 21.54 -19.08
CA GLY A 43 -12.88 20.48 -19.85
C GLY A 43 -11.38 20.68 -20.08
N ASN A 44 -10.77 21.73 -19.54
CA ASN A 44 -9.33 21.95 -19.66
C ASN A 44 -8.53 20.81 -19.03
N GLU A 45 -7.43 20.45 -19.68
CA GLU A 45 -6.51 19.38 -19.24
C GLU A 45 -5.14 19.98 -18.95
N GLN A 46 -4.57 19.63 -17.80
CA GLN A 46 -3.28 20.11 -17.36
C GLN A 46 -2.38 18.95 -16.94
N PRO A 47 -1.08 18.97 -17.26
CA PRO A 47 -0.13 18.04 -16.69
C PRO A 47 -0.04 18.26 -15.17
N ILE A 48 0.27 17.21 -14.42
CA ILE A 48 0.72 17.38 -13.04
C ILE A 48 2.12 18.02 -13.11
N GLU A 49 2.30 19.21 -12.55
CA GLU A 49 3.62 19.83 -12.41
C GLU A 49 4.56 18.86 -11.67
N ASP A 50 5.80 18.72 -12.14
CA ASP A 50 6.77 17.68 -11.72
C ASP A 50 6.34 16.21 -11.95
N GLY A 51 5.18 15.97 -12.56
CA GLY A 51 4.59 14.63 -12.80
C GLY A 51 5.12 13.90 -14.05
N GLY A 52 6.09 14.48 -14.77
CA GLY A 52 6.61 13.91 -16.01
C GLY A 52 8.12 14.07 -16.14
N SER A 53 8.84 12.94 -16.22
CA SER A 53 10.23 12.77 -16.68
C SER A 53 11.41 13.05 -15.73
N HIS A 54 11.18 13.60 -14.53
CA HIS A 54 12.21 13.65 -13.50
C HIS A 54 11.76 12.85 -12.28
N HIS A 55 12.03 11.54 -12.30
CA HIS A 55 12.12 10.80 -11.05
C HIS A 55 13.24 11.46 -10.24
N HIS A 56 12.88 12.40 -9.37
CA HIS A 56 13.79 12.75 -8.29
C HIS A 56 14.03 11.44 -7.55
N PRO A 57 15.29 10.95 -7.51
CA PRO A 57 15.56 9.69 -6.84
C PRO A 57 15.03 9.82 -5.42
N ILE A 58 14.11 8.92 -5.06
CA ILE A 58 13.57 8.85 -3.71
C ILE A 58 14.78 8.66 -2.81
N ARG A 59 15.09 9.69 -2.02
CA ARG A 59 16.24 9.64 -1.13
C ARG A 59 15.92 8.69 0.01
N GLU A 60 16.57 7.53 -0.03
CA GLU A 60 16.51 6.56 1.05
C GLU A 60 17.04 7.14 2.36
N LEU A 61 16.47 6.65 3.46
CA LEU A 61 16.86 7.02 4.81
C LEU A 61 17.71 5.91 5.44
N ASP A 62 18.73 6.30 6.21
CA ASP A 62 19.55 5.33 6.92
C ASP A 62 18.71 4.54 7.92
N PHE A 63 18.66 3.22 7.74
CA PHE A 63 17.85 2.32 8.55
C PHE A 63 18.20 2.37 10.05
N ARG A 64 19.49 2.48 10.40
CA ARG A 64 19.91 2.52 11.82
C ARG A 64 19.59 3.86 12.45
N ALA A 65 19.77 4.96 11.72
CA ALA A 65 19.35 6.28 12.17
C ALA A 65 17.84 6.35 12.40
N ALA A 66 17.04 5.70 11.55
CA ALA A 66 15.59 5.57 11.75
C ALA A 66 15.26 4.80 13.04
N LEU A 67 15.87 3.63 13.25
CA LEU A 67 15.64 2.82 14.46
C LEU A 67 16.06 3.53 15.75
N ASP A 68 17.15 4.29 15.70
CA ASP A 68 17.68 5.01 16.86
C ASP A 68 17.07 6.42 17.03
N ALA A 69 16.03 6.76 16.26
CA ALA A 69 15.36 8.06 16.27
C ALA A 69 16.30 9.27 16.04
N ARG A 70 17.30 9.10 15.16
CA ARG A 70 18.31 10.11 14.78
C ARG A 70 18.16 10.64 13.36
N LEU A 71 16.98 10.49 12.74
CA LEU A 71 16.71 11.10 11.44
C LEU A 71 16.67 12.64 11.57
N PRO A 72 17.06 13.39 10.52
CA PRO A 72 16.92 14.85 10.51
C PRO A 72 15.46 15.28 10.74
N GLU A 73 15.25 16.39 11.44
CA GLU A 73 13.90 16.91 11.71
C GLU A 73 13.11 17.20 10.43
N ALA A 74 13.79 17.59 9.35
CA ALA A 74 13.18 17.78 8.03
C ALA A 74 12.46 16.53 7.48
N GLU A 75 12.86 15.34 7.92
CA GLU A 75 12.29 14.04 7.54
C GLU A 75 11.09 13.63 8.39
N ILE A 76 10.78 14.39 9.44
CA ILE A 76 9.72 14.10 10.39
C ILE A 76 8.59 15.12 10.22
N GLU A 77 7.36 14.64 10.35
CA GLU A 77 6.17 15.47 10.46
C GLU A 77 5.34 15.07 11.67
N GLU A 78 4.53 16.01 12.16
CA GLU A 78 3.53 15.74 13.18
C GLU A 78 2.16 15.64 12.53
N THR A 79 1.59 14.42 12.54
CA THR A 79 0.26 14.17 12.01
C THR A 79 -0.69 13.82 13.15
N ARG A 80 -1.98 14.16 12.98
CA ARG A 80 -3.03 13.69 13.87
C ARG A 80 -3.50 12.33 13.38
N VAL A 81 -3.22 11.30 14.17
CA VAL A 81 -3.63 9.92 13.89
C VAL A 81 -4.75 9.55 14.84
N VAL A 82 -5.85 9.04 14.29
CA VAL A 82 -7.00 8.61 15.07
C VAL A 82 -7.13 7.10 14.99
N GLN A 83 -7.47 6.47 16.12
CA GLN A 83 -7.75 5.05 16.21
C GLN A 83 -9.27 4.81 16.29
N CYS A 84 -9.83 4.07 15.34
CA CYS A 84 -11.23 3.71 15.36
C CYS A 84 -11.53 2.77 16.55
N PRO A 85 -12.51 3.08 17.42
CA PRO A 85 -12.84 2.25 18.57
C PRO A 85 -13.52 0.93 18.19
N ASN A 86 -14.11 0.84 17.00
CA ASN A 86 -14.85 -0.33 16.55
C ASN A 86 -13.96 -1.35 15.83
N CYS A 87 -13.19 -0.93 14.83
CA CYS A 87 -12.34 -1.85 14.04
C CYS A 87 -10.84 -1.78 14.37
N GLY A 88 -10.39 -0.83 15.20
CA GLY A 88 -8.98 -0.66 15.54
C GLY A 88 -8.09 -0.09 14.42
N ALA A 89 -8.68 0.32 13.30
CA ALA A 89 -7.95 1.00 12.23
C ALA A 89 -7.35 2.32 12.71
N ARG A 90 -6.12 2.61 12.27
CA ARG A 90 -5.46 3.90 12.48
C ARG A 90 -5.36 4.63 11.16
N PHE A 91 -5.79 5.88 11.13
CA PHE A 91 -5.79 6.71 9.92
C PHE A 91 -5.64 8.19 10.27
N GLU A 92 -5.23 8.96 9.27
CA GLU A 92 -5.03 10.41 9.35
C GLU A 92 -6.18 11.13 8.64
N PHE A 93 -6.50 12.33 9.09
CA PHE A 93 -7.37 13.26 8.38
C PHE A 93 -7.00 14.69 8.73
N ASP A 94 -7.53 15.64 7.95
CA ASP A 94 -7.23 17.06 8.09
C ASP A 94 -7.37 17.54 9.55
N PRO A 95 -6.36 18.23 10.12
CA PRO A 95 -6.42 18.74 11.49
C PRO A 95 -7.63 19.63 11.81
N ALA A 96 -8.25 20.27 10.80
CA ALA A 96 -9.45 21.09 10.95
C ALA A 96 -10.74 20.26 11.05
N ILE A 97 -10.71 18.97 10.67
CA ILE A 97 -11.85 18.07 10.82
C ILE A 97 -11.87 17.53 12.26
N HIS A 98 -12.96 17.76 12.99
CA HIS A 98 -13.11 17.29 14.37
C HIS A 98 -13.89 15.98 14.49
N ALA A 99 -14.66 15.61 13.46
CA ALA A 99 -15.39 14.37 13.39
C ALA A 99 -15.48 13.89 11.95
N THR A 100 -15.26 12.59 11.73
CA THR A 100 -15.35 11.96 10.41
C THR A 100 -15.85 10.52 10.53
N GLU A 101 -16.08 9.85 9.42
CA GLU A 101 -16.34 8.42 9.38
C GLU A 101 -15.03 7.65 9.20
N CYS A 102 -14.89 6.52 9.91
CA CYS A 102 -13.77 5.61 9.69
C CYS A 102 -13.81 5.09 8.25
N PRO A 103 -12.76 5.27 7.43
CA PRO A 103 -12.79 4.88 6.02
C PRO A 103 -12.84 3.36 5.81
N PHE A 104 -12.64 2.57 6.87
CA PHE A 104 -12.63 1.11 6.81
C PHE A 104 -13.93 0.46 7.24
N CYS A 105 -14.66 1.05 8.19
CA CYS A 105 -15.88 0.44 8.75
C CYS A 105 -17.05 1.42 8.92
N ALA A 106 -16.90 2.67 8.44
CA ALA A 106 -17.89 3.74 8.52
C ALA A 106 -18.37 4.08 9.95
N THR A 107 -17.64 3.66 10.97
CA THR A 107 -17.93 4.07 12.36
C THR A 107 -17.60 5.55 12.51
N PRO A 108 -18.51 6.40 13.02
CA PRO A 108 -18.19 7.79 13.33
C PRO A 108 -17.07 7.85 14.35
N VAL A 109 -16.05 8.66 14.09
CA VAL A 109 -14.91 8.87 14.98
C VAL A 109 -14.70 10.37 15.19
N VAL A 110 -14.51 10.74 16.45
CA VAL A 110 -14.13 12.10 16.84
C VAL A 110 -12.62 12.15 16.96
N ALA A 111 -12.02 13.22 16.45
CA ALA A 111 -10.58 13.42 16.49
C ALA A 111 -10.07 13.42 17.93
N ASP A 112 -9.05 12.61 18.20
CA ASP A 112 -8.31 12.70 19.45
C ASP A 112 -7.28 13.85 19.39
N THR A 113 -6.80 14.30 20.54
CA THR A 113 -5.94 15.49 20.70
C THR A 113 -4.45 15.22 20.49
N GLY A 114 -4.03 13.97 20.37
CA GLY A 114 -2.60 13.62 20.26
C GLY A 114 -2.04 13.74 18.84
N SER A 115 -0.99 14.53 18.65
CA SER A 115 -0.12 14.42 17.48
C SER A 115 0.85 13.24 17.62
N GLN A 116 1.23 12.65 16.50
CA GLN A 116 2.27 11.62 16.42
C GLN A 116 3.37 12.09 15.49
N ARG A 117 4.61 11.87 15.90
CA ARG A 117 5.78 12.08 15.05
C ARG A 117 5.89 10.91 14.07
N GLN A 118 5.74 11.19 12.78
CA GLN A 118 5.84 10.22 11.70
C GLN A 118 6.98 10.59 10.75
N ILE A 119 7.54 9.58 10.09
CA ILE A 119 8.47 9.80 8.98
C ILE A 119 7.62 10.21 7.76
N LYS A 120 7.98 11.33 7.13
CA LYS A 120 7.27 11.83 5.95
C LYS A 120 7.25 10.79 4.82
N PRO A 121 6.09 10.49 4.22
CA PRO A 121 6.03 9.70 3.00
C PRO A 121 6.89 10.32 1.90
N LYS A 122 7.72 9.51 1.25
CA LYS A 122 8.61 9.97 0.16
C LYS A 122 7.98 9.91 -1.22
N ALA A 123 6.95 9.10 -1.37
CA ALA A 123 6.23 8.92 -2.61
C ALA A 123 4.81 8.48 -2.32
N VAL A 124 3.93 8.76 -3.29
CA VAL A 124 2.57 8.27 -3.32
C VAL A 124 2.34 7.62 -4.67
N LEU A 125 1.64 6.49 -4.68
CA LEU A 125 1.26 5.83 -5.93
C LEU A 125 -0.02 6.49 -6.46
N PRO A 126 -0.05 7.04 -7.68
CA PRO A 126 -1.28 7.56 -8.25
C PRO A 126 -2.35 6.47 -8.37
N PHE A 127 -3.62 6.84 -8.20
CA PHE A 127 -4.71 5.91 -8.46
C PHE A 127 -4.74 5.52 -9.94
N ALA A 128 -4.89 4.22 -10.23
CA ALA A 128 -4.97 3.73 -11.61
C ALA A 128 -6.42 3.61 -12.13
N LEU A 129 -7.40 3.61 -11.22
CA LEU A 129 -8.81 3.40 -11.55
C LEU A 129 -9.63 4.62 -11.13
N ASP A 130 -10.56 5.02 -11.98
CA ASP A 130 -11.59 5.99 -11.59
C ASP A 130 -12.67 5.34 -10.69
N GLU A 131 -13.50 6.18 -10.06
CA GLU A 131 -14.56 5.72 -9.16
C GLU A 131 -15.60 4.83 -9.87
N ARG A 132 -15.92 5.14 -11.13
CA ARG A 132 -16.89 4.39 -11.94
C ARG A 132 -16.41 2.96 -12.22
N THR A 133 -15.14 2.81 -12.59
CA THR A 133 -14.49 1.53 -12.84
C THR A 133 -14.39 0.72 -11.54
N SER A 134 -14.08 1.39 -10.44
CA SER A 134 -14.04 0.79 -9.10
C SER A 134 -15.42 0.24 -8.69
N HIS A 135 -16.50 1.00 -8.92
CA HIS A 135 -17.87 0.52 -8.68
C HIS A 135 -18.24 -0.68 -9.54
N LYS A 136 -17.89 -0.66 -10.83
CA LYS A 136 -18.14 -1.78 -11.73
C LYS A 136 -17.43 -3.04 -11.25
N ALA A 137 -16.14 -2.95 -10.94
CA ALA A 137 -15.35 -4.09 -10.46
C ALA A 137 -15.92 -4.67 -9.15
N LEU A 138 -16.29 -3.80 -8.20
CA LEU A 138 -16.96 -4.22 -6.96
C LEU A 138 -18.29 -4.93 -7.23
N GLY A 139 -19.10 -4.39 -8.14
CA GLY A 139 -20.38 -4.97 -8.54
C GLY A 139 -20.24 -6.34 -9.19
N ASP A 140 -19.28 -6.50 -10.10
CA ASP A 140 -19.00 -7.76 -10.79
C ASP A 140 -18.54 -8.84 -9.79
N TRP A 141 -17.63 -8.49 -8.88
CA TRP A 141 -17.17 -9.39 -7.83
C TRP A 141 -18.31 -9.83 -6.91
N LEU A 142 -19.12 -8.89 -6.39
CA LEU A 142 -20.29 -9.22 -5.56
C LEU A 142 -21.34 -10.05 -6.31
N GLY A 143 -21.45 -9.84 -7.63
CA GLY A 143 -22.29 -10.65 -8.52
C GLY A 143 -21.85 -12.10 -8.61
N SER A 144 -20.55 -12.37 -8.62
CA SER A 144 -19.99 -13.73 -8.68
C SER A 144 -20.15 -14.54 -7.39
N LEU A 145 -20.44 -13.89 -6.26
CA LEU A 145 -20.61 -14.56 -4.97
C LEU A 145 -22.02 -15.15 -4.86
N TRP A 146 -22.09 -16.48 -4.98
CA TRP A 146 -23.34 -17.25 -4.93
C TRP A 146 -24.11 -17.07 -3.62
N PHE A 147 -23.39 -16.88 -2.50
CA PHE A 147 -23.96 -16.69 -1.16
C PHE A 147 -23.75 -15.29 -0.58
N ALA A 148 -23.40 -14.28 -1.38
CA ALA A 148 -23.29 -12.93 -0.84
C ALA A 148 -24.66 -12.44 -0.31
N PRO A 149 -24.76 -12.02 0.97
CA PRO A 149 -26.01 -11.57 1.56
C PRO A 149 -26.65 -10.45 0.74
N GLY A 150 -27.98 -10.49 0.56
CA GLY A 150 -28.70 -9.51 -0.25
C GLY A 150 -28.45 -8.06 0.16
N GLY A 151 -28.26 -7.81 1.46
CA GLY A 151 -27.92 -6.49 2.00
C GLY A 151 -26.58 -5.94 1.51
N VAL A 152 -25.57 -6.79 1.30
CA VAL A 152 -24.26 -6.38 0.77
C VAL A 152 -24.37 -6.01 -0.71
N LYS A 153 -25.14 -6.78 -1.48
CA LYS A 153 -25.43 -6.47 -2.89
C LYS A 153 -26.22 -5.16 -3.03
N GLN A 154 -27.17 -4.90 -2.13
CA GLN A 154 -27.92 -3.64 -2.10
C GLN A 154 -27.06 -2.45 -1.66
N TYR A 155 -26.16 -2.65 -0.69
CA TYR A 155 -25.23 -1.61 -0.23
C TYR A 155 -24.34 -1.15 -1.38
N ALA A 156 -23.74 -2.07 -2.13
CA ALA A 156 -22.89 -1.74 -3.27
C ALA A 156 -23.66 -1.12 -4.45
N ARG A 157 -24.94 -1.46 -4.63
CA ARG A 157 -25.79 -0.90 -5.71
C ARG A 157 -26.32 0.50 -5.44
N LYS A 158 -26.27 1.00 -4.19
CA LYS A 158 -26.82 2.31 -3.81
C LYS A 158 -25.95 3.51 -4.22
N GLY A 159 -24.87 3.30 -4.98
CA GLY A 159 -24.06 4.39 -5.53
C GLY A 159 -23.45 5.31 -4.47
N ARG A 160 -23.19 4.77 -3.27
CA ARG A 160 -22.44 5.52 -2.25
C ARG A 160 -21.04 5.79 -2.78
N LYS A 161 -20.53 6.99 -2.55
CA LYS A 161 -19.18 7.37 -2.93
C LYS A 161 -18.16 6.37 -2.39
N LEU A 162 -17.20 5.99 -3.22
CA LEU A 162 -16.04 5.22 -2.78
C LEU A 162 -14.97 6.19 -2.29
N GLN A 163 -14.41 5.90 -1.12
CA GLN A 163 -13.30 6.66 -0.58
C GLN A 163 -11.99 5.98 -0.96
N GLY A 164 -11.14 6.70 -1.70
CA GLY A 164 -9.75 6.30 -1.90
C GLY A 164 -8.98 6.43 -0.59
N VAL A 165 -8.19 5.42 -0.26
CA VAL A 165 -7.29 5.42 0.90
C VAL A 165 -5.89 5.02 0.49
N TYR A 166 -4.89 5.69 1.06
CA TYR A 166 -3.51 5.26 0.94
C TYR A 166 -3.14 4.37 2.12
N VAL A 167 -2.46 3.27 1.80
CA VAL A 167 -1.91 2.36 2.80
C VAL A 167 -0.39 2.57 2.83
N PRO A 168 0.21 2.85 4.00
CA PRO A 168 1.64 3.14 4.07
C PRO A 168 2.46 1.85 3.94
N TYR A 169 3.56 1.93 3.19
CA TYR A 169 4.55 0.87 3.06
C TYR A 169 5.95 1.43 3.31
N TRP A 170 6.79 0.60 3.88
CA TRP A 170 8.24 0.78 3.86
C TRP A 170 8.80 0.10 2.61
N THR A 171 9.74 0.75 1.94
CA THR A 171 10.65 0.10 0.99
C THR A 171 11.98 -0.13 1.69
N TYR A 172 12.54 -1.33 1.54
CA TYR A 172 13.82 -1.69 2.12
C TYR A 172 14.76 -2.30 1.09
N ASP A 173 15.94 -1.72 1.02
CA ASP A 173 17.10 -2.33 0.38
C ASP A 173 17.71 -3.38 1.28
N THR A 174 17.77 -4.62 0.77
CA THR A 174 18.18 -5.77 1.55
C THR A 174 19.33 -6.51 0.90
N GLN A 175 20.52 -6.40 1.50
CA GLN A 175 21.66 -7.24 1.14
C GLN A 175 21.65 -8.55 1.94
N THR A 176 21.19 -9.63 1.30
CA THR A 176 21.13 -10.97 1.93
C THR A 176 22.37 -11.80 1.65
N LYS A 177 22.85 -12.51 2.68
CA LYS A 177 23.98 -13.44 2.59
C LYS A 177 23.65 -14.68 3.42
N THR A 178 23.25 -15.76 2.76
CA THR A 178 22.80 -17.00 3.40
C THR A 178 23.81 -18.12 3.16
N ARG A 179 24.20 -18.82 4.23
CA ARG A 179 24.91 -20.11 4.13
C ARG A 179 23.87 -21.22 4.14
N TYR A 180 24.05 -22.23 3.31
CA TYR A 180 23.16 -23.39 3.27
C TYR A 180 23.94 -24.69 3.35
N SER A 181 23.28 -25.71 3.87
CA SER A 181 23.69 -27.11 3.84
C SER A 181 22.46 -27.95 3.51
N GLY A 182 22.63 -28.97 2.68
CA GLY A 182 21.53 -29.84 2.28
C GLY A 182 22.04 -31.06 1.51
N GLN A 183 21.12 -31.75 0.84
CA GLN A 183 21.45 -32.90 0.00
C GLN A 183 21.07 -32.61 -1.45
N ARG A 184 22.00 -32.87 -2.38
CA ARG A 184 21.75 -32.83 -3.82
C ARG A 184 21.45 -34.25 -4.31
N GLY A 185 20.21 -34.46 -4.76
CA GLY A 185 19.82 -35.67 -5.48
C GLY A 185 20.28 -35.60 -6.93
N THR A 186 20.94 -36.65 -7.41
CA THR A 186 21.19 -36.86 -8.85
C THR A 186 20.37 -38.05 -9.29
N ILE A 187 19.44 -37.82 -10.21
CA ILE A 187 18.61 -38.89 -10.78
C ILE A 187 19.48 -39.72 -11.72
N TYR A 188 19.41 -41.03 -11.55
CA TYR A 188 20.03 -42.00 -12.46
C TYR A 188 19.09 -43.19 -12.65
N TYR A 189 19.35 -44.00 -13.67
CA TYR A 189 18.48 -45.12 -14.00
C TYR A 189 19.27 -46.42 -13.98
N GLU A 190 18.64 -47.46 -13.43
CA GLU A 190 19.15 -48.81 -13.48
C GLU A 190 18.14 -49.69 -14.23
N THR A 191 18.64 -50.59 -15.06
CA THR A 191 17.80 -51.60 -15.71
C THR A 191 17.71 -52.81 -14.79
N ARG A 192 16.49 -53.18 -14.38
CA ARG A 192 16.22 -54.38 -13.61
C ARG A 192 15.38 -55.34 -14.45
N THR A 193 15.82 -56.59 -14.55
CA THR A 193 14.98 -57.64 -15.11
C THR A 193 13.97 -58.07 -14.06
N VAL A 194 12.68 -58.01 -14.40
CA VAL A 194 11.57 -58.48 -13.56
C VAL A 194 10.76 -59.52 -14.32
N MET A 195 10.18 -60.47 -13.60
CA MET A 195 9.22 -61.42 -14.17
C MET A 195 7.84 -60.79 -14.13
N ARG A 196 7.20 -60.67 -15.29
CA ARG A 196 5.81 -60.19 -15.42
C ARG A 196 5.07 -61.19 -16.31
N ASP A 197 4.01 -61.79 -15.78
CA ASP A 197 3.20 -62.81 -16.48
C ASP A 197 4.03 -63.96 -17.07
N GLY A 198 5.00 -64.46 -16.30
CA GLY A 198 5.87 -65.57 -16.69
C GLY A 198 6.96 -65.22 -17.72
N LYS A 199 7.04 -63.97 -18.19
CA LYS A 199 8.08 -63.50 -19.13
C LYS A 199 9.08 -62.56 -18.45
N ARG A 200 10.36 -62.67 -18.85
CA ARG A 200 11.43 -61.75 -18.41
C ARG A 200 11.27 -60.42 -19.15
N VAL A 201 11.01 -59.34 -18.41
CA VAL A 201 10.89 -57.99 -18.95
C VAL A 201 12.00 -57.11 -18.34
N GLN A 202 12.68 -56.33 -19.18
CA GLN A 202 13.60 -55.30 -18.71
C GLN A 202 12.80 -54.05 -18.32
N GLN A 203 12.91 -53.65 -17.06
CA GLN A 203 12.27 -52.44 -16.54
C GLN A 203 13.35 -51.43 -16.16
N ARG A 204 13.24 -50.21 -16.69
CA ARG A 204 14.09 -49.09 -16.30
C ARG A 204 13.53 -48.48 -15.01
N VAL A 205 14.29 -48.53 -13.92
CA VAL A 205 13.90 -48.01 -12.61
C VAL A 205 14.67 -46.73 -12.32
N GLN A 206 13.95 -45.67 -11.93
CA GLN A 206 14.56 -44.42 -11.50
C GLN A 206 15.09 -44.55 -10.08
N LYS A 207 16.34 -44.15 -9.87
CA LYS A 207 16.97 -44.03 -8.54
C LYS A 207 17.53 -42.64 -8.34
N ILE A 208 17.68 -42.25 -7.07
CA ILE A 208 18.23 -40.94 -6.68
C ILE A 208 19.48 -41.20 -5.85
N ARG A 209 20.62 -40.66 -6.29
CA ARG A 209 21.85 -40.64 -5.51
C ARG A 209 21.94 -39.32 -4.76
N TRP A 210 21.84 -39.37 -3.43
CA TRP A 210 21.99 -38.21 -2.57
C TRP A 210 23.46 -37.97 -2.22
N ARG A 211 23.89 -36.71 -2.25
CA ARG A 211 25.18 -36.29 -1.68
C ARG A 211 25.01 -35.02 -0.86
N SER A 212 25.73 -34.91 0.24
CA SER A 212 25.77 -33.67 1.02
C SER A 212 26.37 -32.54 0.19
N VAL A 213 25.76 -31.36 0.26
CA VAL A 213 26.24 -30.14 -0.36
C VAL A 213 26.09 -28.98 0.61
N SER A 214 26.99 -28.03 0.56
CA SER A 214 26.89 -26.77 1.28
C SER A 214 27.40 -25.64 0.41
N GLY A 215 27.04 -24.41 0.75
CA GLY A 215 27.45 -23.24 -0.01
C GLY A 215 26.99 -21.95 0.62
N ARG A 216 27.24 -20.86 -0.09
CA ARG A 216 26.77 -19.51 0.26
C ARG A 216 26.08 -18.90 -0.93
N VAL A 217 24.95 -18.27 -0.69
CA VAL A 217 24.21 -17.48 -1.68
C VAL A 217 24.16 -16.05 -1.16
N ALA A 218 24.48 -15.10 -2.02
CA ALA A 218 24.25 -13.68 -1.76
C ALA A 218 23.28 -13.16 -2.81
N ARG A 219 22.29 -12.38 -2.36
CA ARG A 219 21.31 -11.71 -3.22
C ARG A 219 21.05 -10.31 -2.66
N PHE A 220 20.99 -9.34 -3.56
CA PHE A 220 20.48 -8.02 -3.25
C PHE A 220 19.02 -7.95 -3.67
N PHE A 221 18.19 -7.38 -2.82
CA PHE A 221 16.80 -7.05 -3.12
C PHE A 221 16.66 -5.54 -2.96
N ASP A 222 16.18 -4.92 -4.03
CA ASP A 222 15.93 -3.49 -4.14
C ASP A 222 14.45 -3.26 -3.87
N ASP A 223 14.11 -2.24 -3.08
CA ASP A 223 12.72 -1.83 -2.83
C ASP A 223 11.77 -2.94 -2.33
N VAL A 224 12.19 -3.71 -1.31
CA VAL A 224 11.29 -4.71 -0.71
C VAL A 224 10.18 -4.02 0.07
N LEU A 225 8.94 -4.17 -0.41
CA LEU A 225 7.75 -3.60 0.22
C LEU A 225 7.37 -4.34 1.50
N VAL A 226 7.23 -3.59 2.59
CA VAL A 226 6.74 -4.08 3.88
C VAL A 226 5.63 -3.16 4.38
N LEU A 227 4.43 -3.70 4.57
CA LEU A 227 3.29 -2.97 5.11
C LEU A 227 3.65 -2.24 6.41
N ALA A 228 3.49 -0.91 6.43
CA ALA A 228 3.78 -0.04 7.56
C ALA A 228 2.57 0.13 8.50
N SER A 229 1.62 -0.79 8.45
CA SER A 229 0.42 -0.82 9.29
C SER A 229 0.28 -2.15 10.01
N ARG A 230 -0.17 -2.10 11.27
CA ARG A 230 -0.56 -3.27 12.06
C ARG A 230 -2.07 -3.49 12.09
N SER A 231 -2.85 -2.52 11.61
CA SER A 231 -4.31 -2.55 11.68
C SER A 231 -4.96 -3.18 10.45
N LEU A 232 -4.21 -3.44 9.38
CA LEU A 232 -4.71 -4.03 8.15
C LEU A 232 -4.17 -5.46 7.94
N PRO A 233 -4.99 -6.42 7.48
CA PRO A 233 -4.52 -7.77 7.26
C PRO A 233 -3.62 -7.83 6.01
N LYS A 234 -2.35 -8.25 6.19
CA LYS A 234 -1.33 -8.43 5.13
C LYS A 234 -1.73 -9.28 3.92
N ARG A 235 -2.86 -10.00 3.98
CA ARG A 235 -3.34 -10.81 2.86
C ARG A 235 -4.11 -9.97 1.83
N TYR A 236 -4.69 -8.85 2.29
CA TYR A 236 -5.54 -7.97 1.49
C TYR A 236 -4.86 -6.62 1.19
N THR A 237 -3.61 -6.48 1.64
CA THR A 237 -2.70 -5.33 1.49
C THR A 237 -1.31 -5.89 1.26
#